data_AF-A0A3G9INZ0-F1
#
_entry.id   AF-A0A3G9INZ0-F1
#
_cell.length_a   1.000
_cell.length_b   1.000
_cell.length_c   1.000
_cell.angle_alpha   90.00
_cell.angle_beta   90.00
_cell.angle_gamma   90.00
#
_symmetry.space_group_name_H-M   'P 1'
#
loop_
_entity.id
_entity.type
_entity.pdbx_description
1 polymer ?
#
loop_
_entity_poly.entity_id
_entity_poly.type
_entity_poly.pdbx_seq_one_letter_code
_entity_poly.pdbx_strand_id
1 'polypeptide(L)'
;MNYPRNGLRIRTESGVHPEVKRACLEFAKWLRTEYNFPIRVVVYLKRDYQIKNRYTKELVSATFFAPYDKNEEPYIRVATGDYLEMVDDRGQDNTLAAILGSIVHELGHYYQWLDDQELDEEGADECREEIIEEYESTREHP
;
A
#
# COMPACT_ATOMS: atom_id res chain seq x y z
N MET A 1 -7.94 11.61 -26.17
CA MET A 1 -6.92 11.71 -25.11
C MET A 1 -7.45 10.93 -23.92
N ASN A 2 -6.95 9.71 -23.67
CA ASN A 2 -7.32 8.96 -22.47
C ASN A 2 -6.43 9.50 -21.34
N TYR A 3 -6.91 10.52 -20.64
CA TYR A 3 -6.21 11.02 -19.46
C TYR A 3 -6.11 9.92 -18.41
N PRO A 4 -5.03 9.89 -17.60
CA PRO A 4 -4.95 8.94 -16.50
C PRO A 4 -6.18 9.13 -15.61
N ARG A 5 -6.81 8.01 -15.24
CA ARG A 5 -7.89 8.03 -14.24
C ARG A 5 -7.31 8.52 -12.92
N ASN A 6 -8.15 9.01 -12.01
CA ASN A 6 -7.74 9.38 -10.65
C ASN A 6 -8.19 8.34 -9.60
N GLY A 7 -7.70 8.48 -8.37
CA GLY A 7 -8.13 7.72 -7.20
C GLY A 7 -7.16 6.64 -6.70
N LEU A 8 -7.57 5.96 -5.64
CA LEU A 8 -6.91 4.77 -5.11
C LEU A 8 -7.82 3.56 -5.34
N ARG A 9 -7.29 2.48 -5.92
CA ARG A 9 -8.07 1.25 -6.17
C ARG A 9 -7.40 0.03 -5.54
N ILE A 10 -8.12 -0.66 -4.66
CA ILE A 10 -7.72 -2.00 -4.20
C ILE A 10 -8.21 -3.06 -5.18
N ARG A 11 -7.33 -3.99 -5.54
CA ARG A 11 -7.65 -5.26 -6.23
C ARG A 11 -7.12 -6.41 -5.39
N THR A 12 -7.96 -7.41 -5.18
CA THR A 12 -7.64 -8.53 -4.30
C THR A 12 -7.57 -9.81 -5.12
N GLU A 13 -6.45 -10.54 -5.01
CA GLU A 13 -6.34 -11.87 -5.60
C GLU A 13 -7.23 -12.88 -4.85
N SER A 14 -7.72 -13.90 -5.57
CA SER A 14 -8.41 -15.03 -4.96
C SER A 14 -7.49 -15.74 -3.96
N GLY A 15 -7.94 -15.92 -2.72
CA GLY A 15 -7.16 -16.57 -1.66
C GLY A 15 -6.48 -15.61 -0.68
N VAL A 16 -6.53 -14.29 -0.89
CA VAL A 16 -6.17 -13.32 0.16
C VAL A 16 -7.16 -13.44 1.32
N HIS A 17 -6.64 -13.39 2.55
CA HIS A 17 -7.45 -13.54 3.76
C HIS A 17 -8.56 -12.48 3.83
N PRO A 18 -9.82 -12.84 4.16
CA PRO A 18 -10.95 -11.91 4.17
C PRO A 18 -10.74 -10.69 5.08
N GLU A 19 -10.07 -10.89 6.21
CA GLU A 19 -9.80 -9.81 7.17
C GLU A 19 -8.81 -8.78 6.64
N VAL A 20 -7.73 -9.23 5.97
CA VAL A 20 -6.79 -8.34 5.28
C VAL A 20 -7.51 -7.53 4.20
N LYS A 21 -8.38 -8.19 3.42
CA LYS A 21 -9.20 -7.51 2.41
C LYS A 21 -10.11 -6.46 3.04
N ARG A 22 -10.81 -6.79 4.14
CA ARG A 22 -11.70 -5.86 4.85
C ARG A 22 -10.92 -4.63 5.32
N ALA A 23 -9.82 -4.83 6.06
CA ALA A 23 -8.98 -3.77 6.60
C ALA A 23 -8.43 -2.85 5.49
N CYS A 24 -7.87 -3.42 4.42
CA CYS A 24 -7.34 -2.64 3.30
C CYS A 24 -8.42 -1.84 2.56
N LEU A 25 -9.65 -2.38 2.43
CA LEU A 25 -10.76 -1.68 1.79
C LEU A 25 -11.28 -0.51 2.64
N GLU A 26 -11.38 -0.70 3.96
CA GLU A 26 -11.73 0.36 4.89
C GLU A 26 -10.67 1.46 4.90
N PHE A 27 -9.40 1.08 5.00
CA PHE A 27 -8.29 2.02 4.97
C PHE A 27 -8.25 2.81 3.66
N ALA A 28 -8.39 2.14 2.52
CA ALA A 28 -8.46 2.81 1.23
C ALA A 28 -9.71 3.71 1.07
N LYS A 29 -10.76 3.51 1.86
CA LYS A 29 -11.90 4.43 1.89
C LYS A 29 -11.54 5.71 2.62
N TRP A 30 -10.88 5.59 3.77
CA TRP A 30 -10.38 6.74 4.54
C TRP A 30 -9.29 7.50 3.78
N LEU A 31 -8.30 6.83 3.19
CA LEU A 31 -7.27 7.49 2.38
C LEU A 31 -7.86 8.36 1.27
N ARG A 32 -8.97 7.93 0.64
CA ARG A 32 -9.63 8.70 -0.42
C ARG A 32 -10.39 9.93 0.08
N THR A 33 -10.63 10.07 1.38
CA THR A 33 -11.23 11.28 1.96
C THR A 33 -10.17 12.28 2.40
N GLU A 34 -9.03 11.80 2.89
CA GLU A 34 -7.97 12.65 3.43
C GLU A 34 -6.92 13.05 2.38
N TYR A 35 -6.65 12.18 1.39
CA TYR A 35 -5.54 12.34 0.45
C TYR A 35 -5.98 12.43 -1.02
N ASN A 36 -5.15 13.12 -1.82
CA ASN A 36 -5.38 13.30 -3.25
C ASN A 36 -4.64 12.28 -4.09
N PHE A 37 -5.34 11.66 -5.05
CA PHE A 37 -4.75 10.70 -5.99
C PHE A 37 -4.96 11.17 -7.44
N PRO A 38 -4.18 12.15 -7.93
CA PRO A 38 -4.38 12.75 -9.25
C PRO A 38 -4.21 11.75 -10.40
N ILE A 39 -3.27 10.81 -10.25
CA ILE A 39 -3.09 9.66 -11.15
C ILE A 39 -3.46 8.39 -10.38
N ARG A 40 -4.32 7.56 -10.95
CA ARG A 40 -4.87 6.42 -10.22
C ARG A 40 -3.79 5.40 -9.94
N VAL A 41 -3.60 5.10 -8.66
CA VAL A 41 -2.75 4.01 -8.20
C VAL A 41 -3.60 2.79 -7.86
N VAL A 42 -3.17 1.62 -8.35
CA VAL A 42 -3.84 0.34 -8.05
C VAL A 42 -3.00 -0.47 -7.07
N VAL A 43 -3.56 -0.81 -5.92
CA VAL A 43 -2.94 -1.69 -4.94
C VAL A 43 -3.45 -3.11 -5.16
N TYR A 44 -2.55 -4.03 -5.50
CA TYR A 44 -2.84 -5.44 -5.66
C TYR A 44 -2.47 -6.19 -4.37
N LEU A 45 -3.46 -6.71 -3.65
CA LEU A 45 -3.25 -7.64 -2.56
C LEU A 45 -3.02 -9.03 -3.14
N LYS A 46 -1.86 -9.61 -2.81
CA LYS A 46 -1.34 -10.86 -3.37
C LYS A 46 -1.38 -11.94 -2.31
N ARG A 47 -1.81 -13.15 -2.69
CA ARG A 47 -1.82 -14.32 -1.80
C ARG A 47 -0.42 -14.90 -1.55
N ASP A 48 0.57 -14.41 -2.29
CA ASP A 48 1.97 -14.82 -2.18
C ASP A 48 2.53 -14.40 -0.80
N TYR A 49 3.46 -15.22 -0.26
CA TYR A 49 4.13 -14.95 1.02
C TYR A 49 5.07 -13.73 0.91
N GLN A 50 5.74 -13.59 -0.23
CA GLN A 50 6.57 -12.44 -0.57
C GLN A 50 6.47 -12.15 -2.07
N ILE A 51 6.81 -10.92 -2.47
CA ILE A 51 6.88 -10.48 -3.85
C ILE A 51 8.33 -10.39 -4.28
N LYS A 52 8.64 -10.91 -5.47
CA LYS A 52 9.94 -10.69 -6.09
C LYS A 52 10.03 -9.27 -6.66
N ASN A 53 10.96 -8.47 -6.14
CA ASN A 53 11.29 -7.16 -6.69
C ASN A 53 11.83 -7.33 -8.12
N ARG A 54 11.35 -6.52 -9.07
CA ARG A 54 11.72 -6.66 -10.49
C ARG A 54 13.18 -6.30 -10.73
N TYR A 55 13.73 -5.36 -9.97
CA TYR A 55 15.06 -4.78 -10.17
C TYR A 55 16.09 -5.50 -9.31
N THR A 56 15.91 -5.51 -7.99
CA THR A 56 16.88 -6.11 -7.04
C THR A 56 16.83 -7.63 -7.00
N LYS A 57 15.70 -8.23 -7.44
CA LYS A 57 15.38 -9.68 -7.36
C LYS A 57 15.17 -10.22 -5.94
N GLU A 58 15.20 -9.36 -4.94
CA GLU A 58 14.92 -9.71 -3.55
C GLU A 58 13.43 -10.05 -3.34
N LEU A 59 13.17 -10.79 -2.26
CA LEU A 59 11.82 -11.09 -1.81
C LEU A 59 11.44 -10.07 -0.75
N VAL A 60 10.35 -9.34 -1.01
CA VAL A 60 9.90 -8.19 -0.21
C VAL A 60 8.41 -8.30 0.09
N SER A 61 7.94 -7.58 1.12
CA SER A 61 6.52 -7.53 1.51
C SER A 61 5.68 -6.68 0.55
N ALA A 62 6.26 -5.63 -0.04
CA ALA A 62 5.58 -4.77 -1.00
C ALA A 62 6.52 -4.26 -2.11
N THR A 63 5.93 -3.76 -3.20
CA THR A 63 6.66 -3.04 -4.25
C THR A 63 5.77 -1.99 -4.89
N PHE A 64 6.32 -0.80 -5.14
CA PHE A 64 5.79 0.20 -6.06
C PHE A 64 6.37 0.05 -7.48
N PHE A 65 5.53 0.28 -8.49
CA PHE A 65 5.95 0.45 -9.88
C PHE A 65 5.66 1.89 -10.32
N ALA A 66 6.74 2.63 -10.54
CA ALA A 66 6.75 3.98 -11.05
C ALA A 66 6.99 3.99 -12.57
N PRO A 67 5.99 4.24 -13.42
CA PRO A 67 6.21 4.35 -14.86
C PRO A 67 6.90 5.68 -15.20
N TYR A 68 7.68 5.68 -16.28
CA TYR A 68 8.28 6.91 -16.80
C TYR A 68 7.22 7.85 -17.40
N ASP A 69 6.25 7.30 -18.13
CA ASP A 69 5.13 8.06 -18.68
C ASP A 69 3.99 8.17 -17.65
N LYS A 70 3.61 9.40 -17.28
CA LYS A 70 2.51 9.72 -16.36
C LYS A 70 1.12 9.35 -16.90
N ASN A 71 1.01 9.00 -18.18
CA ASN A 71 -0.21 8.46 -18.76
C ASN A 71 -0.41 6.97 -18.47
N GLU A 72 0.64 6.27 -18.00
CA GLU A 72 0.54 4.90 -17.52
C GLU A 72 0.18 4.90 -16.03
N GLU A 73 -0.77 4.03 -15.62
CA GLU A 73 -1.15 3.93 -14.22
C GLU A 73 -0.05 3.23 -13.40
N PRO A 74 0.44 3.86 -12.32
CA PRO A 74 1.32 3.18 -11.38
C PRO A 74 0.55 2.11 -10.60
N TYR A 75 1.28 1.19 -9.98
CA TYR A 75 0.66 0.19 -9.13
C TYR A 75 1.57 -0.23 -7.97
N ILE A 76 0.91 -0.67 -6.90
CA ILE A 76 1.53 -1.24 -5.72
C ILE A 76 1.13 -2.72 -5.66
N ARG A 77 2.04 -3.57 -5.21
CA ARG A 77 1.73 -4.98 -4.89
C ARG A 77 2.12 -5.22 -3.44
N VAL A 78 1.26 -5.89 -2.67
CA VAL A 78 1.50 -6.22 -1.27
C VAL A 78 1.26 -7.71 -1.07
N ALA A 79 2.26 -8.41 -0.53
CA ALA A 79 2.20 -9.80 -0.13
C ALA A 79 1.39 -9.91 1.17
N THR A 80 0.51 -10.90 1.24
CA THR A 80 -0.33 -11.13 2.43
C THR A 80 -0.42 -12.61 2.79
N GLY A 81 0.44 -13.45 2.20
CA GLY A 81 0.39 -14.91 2.35
C GLY A 81 0.85 -15.39 3.73
N ASP A 82 1.61 -14.56 4.44
CA ASP A 82 2.12 -14.78 5.80
C ASP A 82 1.17 -14.29 6.90
N TYR A 83 0.00 -13.75 6.54
CA TYR A 83 -0.94 -13.11 7.48
C TYR A 83 -1.24 -13.96 8.72
N LEU A 84 -1.58 -15.25 8.56
CA LEU A 84 -1.94 -16.10 9.70
C LEU A 84 -0.74 -16.38 10.62
N GLU A 85 0.47 -16.49 10.06
CA GLU A 85 1.69 -16.68 10.86
C GLU A 85 2.04 -15.39 11.62
N MET A 86 1.90 -14.23 10.98
CA MET A 86 2.07 -12.93 11.64
C MET A 86 1.05 -12.72 12.76
N VAL A 87 -0.21 -13.13 12.58
CA VAL A 87 -1.24 -13.04 13.62
C VAL A 87 -0.84 -13.88 14.84
N ASP A 88 -0.29 -15.07 14.65
CA ASP A 88 0.15 -15.95 15.74
C ASP A 88 1.33 -15.34 16.52
N ASP A 89 2.26 -14.67 15.82
CA ASP A 89 3.46 -14.08 16.40
C ASP A 89 3.21 -12.76 17.16
N ARG A 90 2.41 -11.84 16.58
CA ARG A 90 2.26 -10.46 17.07
C ARG A 90 0.81 -10.00 17.25
N GLY A 91 -0.17 -10.86 17.02
CA GLY A 91 -1.58 -10.51 17.11
C GLY A 91 -2.13 -9.84 15.85
N GLN A 92 -3.46 -9.79 15.79
CA GLN A 92 -4.18 -9.33 14.59
C GLN A 92 -3.95 -7.85 14.28
N ASP A 93 -4.08 -6.97 15.29
CA ASP A 93 -4.04 -5.54 15.06
C ASP A 93 -2.65 -5.08 14.58
N ASN A 94 -1.58 -5.57 15.22
CA ASN A 94 -0.21 -5.31 14.78
C ASN A 94 0.08 -5.87 13.38
N THR A 95 -0.50 -7.02 13.04
CA THR A 95 -0.36 -7.62 11.70
C THR A 95 -1.05 -6.76 10.64
N LEU A 96 -2.28 -6.32 10.91
CA LEU A 96 -3.00 -5.44 10.00
C LEU A 96 -2.29 -4.10 9.86
N ALA A 97 -1.82 -3.50 10.96
CA ALA A 97 -1.05 -2.26 10.94
C ALA A 97 0.22 -2.39 10.07
N ALA A 98 0.94 -3.51 10.16
CA ALA A 98 2.11 -3.76 9.31
C ALA A 98 1.76 -3.85 7.81
N ILE A 99 0.64 -4.48 7.46
CA ILE A 99 0.16 -4.57 6.07
C ILE A 99 -0.28 -3.18 5.57
N LEU A 100 -1.02 -2.43 6.37
CA LEU A 100 -1.44 -1.07 6.01
C LEU A 100 -0.21 -0.15 5.86
N GLY A 101 0.75 -0.22 6.78
CA GLY A 101 2.02 0.49 6.70
C GLY A 101 2.80 0.15 5.44
N SER A 102 2.80 -1.11 4.99
CA SER A 102 3.41 -1.51 3.73
C SER A 102 2.70 -0.89 2.51
N ILE A 103 1.39 -0.63 2.58
CA ILE A 103 0.68 0.11 1.52
C ILE A 103 1.13 1.58 1.53
N VAL A 104 1.22 2.18 2.72
CA VAL A 104 1.55 3.61 2.86
C VAL A 104 2.99 3.92 2.46
N HIS A 105 3.96 3.09 2.85
CA HIS A 105 5.35 3.22 2.41
C HIS A 105 5.45 3.41 0.89
N GLU A 106 4.77 2.51 0.17
CA GLU A 106 4.73 2.53 -1.28
C GLU A 106 3.87 3.66 -1.85
N LEU A 107 2.94 4.21 -1.06
CA LEU A 107 2.24 5.46 -1.38
C LEU A 107 3.14 6.69 -1.19
N GLY A 108 4.08 6.66 -0.25
CA GLY A 108 5.15 7.67 -0.11
C GLY A 108 5.95 7.76 -1.41
N HIS A 109 6.41 6.61 -1.93
CA HIS A 109 7.05 6.56 -3.25
C HIS A 109 6.14 7.01 -4.40
N TYR A 110 4.82 6.79 -4.30
CA TYR A 110 3.87 7.33 -5.27
C TYR A 110 3.83 8.86 -5.26
N TYR A 111 3.85 9.51 -4.09
CA TYR A 111 3.89 10.97 -3.98
C TYR A 111 5.24 11.53 -4.45
N GLN A 112 6.37 10.94 -4.03
CA GLN A 112 7.69 11.28 -4.56
C GLN A 112 7.72 11.19 -6.09
N TRP A 113 7.19 10.09 -6.64
CA TRP A 113 7.06 9.93 -8.08
C TRP A 113 6.20 11.04 -8.68
N LEU A 114 5.00 11.30 -8.16
CA LEU A 114 4.11 12.36 -8.65
C LEU A 114 4.79 13.72 -8.76
N ASP A 115 5.63 14.04 -7.77
CA ASP A 115 6.35 15.31 -7.66
C ASP A 115 7.70 15.34 -8.40
N ASP A 116 7.97 14.31 -9.22
CA ASP A 116 9.21 14.13 -9.99
C ASP A 116 10.48 14.13 -9.10
N GLN A 117 10.35 13.65 -7.88
CA GLN A 117 11.45 13.45 -6.92
C GLN A 117 12.11 12.08 -7.12
N GLU A 118 13.34 11.95 -6.65
CA GLU A 118 13.98 10.63 -6.52
C GLU A 118 13.21 9.80 -5.48
N LEU A 119 13.13 8.49 -5.72
CA LEU A 119 12.52 7.57 -4.75
C LEU A 119 13.49 7.37 -3.60
N ASP A 120 13.11 7.88 -2.44
CA ASP A 120 13.90 7.86 -1.24
C ASP A 120 13.16 7.11 -0.13
N GLU A 121 13.88 6.24 0.58
CA GLU A 121 13.28 5.37 1.60
C GLU A 121 12.97 6.15 2.88
N GLU A 122 13.79 7.15 3.26
CA GLU A 122 13.57 7.96 4.46
C GLU A 122 12.27 8.76 4.34
N GLY A 123 12.07 9.47 3.23
CA GLY A 123 10.81 10.19 2.98
C GLY A 123 9.59 9.27 2.83
N ALA A 124 9.76 8.02 2.38
CA ALA A 124 8.68 7.05 2.33
C ALA A 124 8.31 6.52 3.73
N ASP A 125 9.29 6.31 4.59
CA ASP A 125 9.10 5.93 5.99
C ASP A 125 8.47 7.07 6.81
N GLU A 126 8.91 8.32 6.62
CA GLU A 126 8.28 9.50 7.26
C GLU A 126 6.81 9.62 6.87
N CYS A 127 6.50 9.50 5.56
CA CYS A 127 5.13 9.49 5.06
C CYS A 127 4.32 8.34 5.65
N ARG A 128 4.94 7.16 5.82
CA ARG A 128 4.30 6.02 6.45
C ARG A 128 3.91 6.32 7.90
N GLU A 129 4.83 6.86 8.69
CA GLU A 129 4.58 7.17 10.10
C GLU A 129 3.42 8.17 10.24
N GLU A 130 3.47 9.28 9.50
CA GLU A 130 2.45 10.34 9.54
C GLU A 130 1.04 9.81 9.22
N ILE A 131 0.88 9.13 8.09
CA ILE A 131 -0.45 8.67 7.63
C ILE A 131 -1.00 7.55 8.54
N ILE A 132 -0.13 6.69 9.10
CA ILE A 132 -0.58 5.63 10.01
C ILE A 132 -1.04 6.24 11.34
N GLU A 133 -0.28 7.18 11.92
CA GLU A 133 -0.68 7.89 13.14
C GLU A 133 -2.01 8.63 12.96
N GLU A 134 -2.19 9.32 11.83
CA GLU A 134 -3.46 9.96 11.50
C GLU A 134 -4.61 8.97 11.44
N TYR A 135 -4.44 7.84 10.75
CA TYR A 135 -5.48 6.83 10.64
C TYR A 135 -5.83 6.19 11.98
N GLU A 136 -4.83 5.89 12.81
CA GLU A 136 -5.02 5.35 14.15
C GLU A 136 -5.86 6.30 15.02
N SER A 137 -5.64 7.62 14.91
CA SER A 137 -6.43 8.63 15.64
C SER A 137 -7.93 8.63 15.28
N THR A 138 -8.32 8.01 14.16
CA THR A 138 -9.72 7.87 13.74
C THR A 138 -10.41 6.60 14.24
N ARG A 139 -9.67 5.72 14.94
CA ARG A 139 -10.17 4.44 15.44
C ARG A 139 -10.37 4.50 16.95
N GLU A 140 -11.45 3.90 17.44
CA GLU A 140 -11.62 3.72 18.87
C GLU A 140 -10.63 2.65 19.34
N HIS A 141 -9.71 3.04 20.24
CA HIS A 141 -8.83 2.09 20.91
C HIS A 141 -9.61 1.40 22.05
N PRO A 142 -9.58 0.05 22.14
CA PRO A 142 -10.17 -0.68 23.26
C PRO A 142 -9.48 -0.40 24.60
#